data_AF-A0AAV6XZD7-F1
#
_entry.id   AF-A0AAV6XZD7-F1
#
_cell.length_a   1.000
_cell.length_b   1.000
_cell.length_c   1.000
_cell.angle_alpha   90.00
_cell.angle_beta   90.00
_cell.angle_gamma   90.00
#
_symmetry.space_group_name_H-M   'P 1'
#
loop_
_entity.id
_entity.type
_entity.pdbx_description
1 polymer ?
#
loop_
_entity_poly.entity_id
_entity_poly.type
_entity_poly.pdbx_seq_one_letter_code
_entity_poly.pdbx_strand_id
1 'polypeptide(L)'
;MSAAQALRYINYSEEGNKIMVQLSQEEYEFLKREFSEQTKLAEWRISVSLEEKRVAENNRDSAFKRLQNLYPHNNSSQRNTKEDIIASTAQIKGRMVSILSIDGGGSKGIIPGRILDNLEYKLQDLDGPNARIADYFDVIAGTSTGGLITAMLAAPGKDNRPLFPAKNITSF
;
A
#
# COMPACT_ATOMS: atom_id res chain seq x y z
N MET A 1 0.19 -37.51 15.49
CA MET A 1 -0.05 -36.80 16.77
C MET A 1 -0.29 -35.32 16.47
N SER A 2 -1.26 -34.66 17.12
CA SER A 2 -1.56 -33.24 16.84
C SER A 2 -0.56 -32.31 17.54
N ALA A 3 -0.39 -31.07 17.05
CA ALA A 3 0.52 -30.08 17.65
C ALA A 3 0.25 -29.82 19.14
N ALA A 4 -0.99 -29.99 19.59
CA ALA A 4 -1.36 -29.90 21.00
C ALA A 4 -0.76 -31.03 21.85
N GLN A 5 -0.56 -32.23 21.28
CA GLN A 5 0.12 -33.32 21.96
C GLN A 5 1.61 -33.03 22.09
N ALA A 6 2.27 -32.52 21.03
CA ALA A 6 3.69 -32.16 21.07
C ALA A 6 3.99 -31.06 22.11
N LEU A 7 3.16 -30.02 22.19
CA LEU A 7 3.28 -28.95 23.19
C LEU A 7 3.08 -29.46 24.62
N ARG A 8 2.18 -30.42 24.83
CA ARG A 8 1.97 -31.03 26.15
C ARG A 8 3.25 -31.73 26.65
N TYR A 9 4.03 -32.34 25.77
CA TYR A 9 5.25 -33.05 26.13
C TYR A 9 6.46 -32.13 26.37
N ILE A 10 6.51 -30.97 25.72
CA ILE A 10 7.56 -29.96 25.97
C ILE A 10 7.39 -29.37 27.38
N ASN A 11 6.15 -29.08 27.81
CA ASN A 11 5.91 -28.55 29.16
C ASN A 11 6.22 -29.55 30.30
N TYR A 12 6.29 -30.85 30.03
CA TYR A 12 6.70 -31.85 31.02
C TYR A 12 8.23 -32.00 31.14
N SER A 13 9.04 -31.33 30.30
CA SER A 13 10.52 -31.46 30.32
C SER A 13 11.24 -30.40 31.16
N GLU A 14 10.53 -29.42 31.73
CA GLU A 14 11.13 -28.44 32.65
C GLU A 14 11.43 -29.03 34.04
N GLU A 15 10.86 -30.18 34.41
CA GLU A 15 11.22 -30.91 35.63
C GLU A 15 12.35 -31.93 35.34
N GLY A 16 13.55 -31.42 35.11
CA GLY A 16 14.85 -32.03 35.48
C GLY A 16 15.25 -33.40 34.95
N ASN A 17 14.42 -34.11 34.18
CA ASN A 17 14.72 -35.45 33.68
C ASN A 17 14.70 -35.45 32.15
N LYS A 18 15.88 -35.65 31.55
CA LYS A 18 16.07 -35.68 30.09
C LYS A 18 15.45 -36.98 29.54
N ILE A 19 14.13 -36.98 29.35
CA ILE A 19 13.40 -38.10 28.76
C ILE A 19 13.88 -38.26 27.31
N MET A 20 14.65 -39.30 27.05
CA MET A 20 15.02 -39.72 25.69
C MET A 20 13.77 -40.29 25.02
N VAL A 21 13.15 -39.51 24.14
CA VAL A 21 11.97 -39.92 23.37
C VAL A 21 12.41 -40.94 22.32
N GLN A 22 11.91 -42.18 22.42
CA GLN A 22 12.07 -43.18 21.36
C GLN A 22 10.98 -42.96 20.31
N LEU A 23 11.39 -42.56 19.10
CA LEU A 23 10.53 -42.47 17.93
C LEU A 23 10.73 -43.72 17.07
N SER A 24 9.65 -44.22 16.47
CA SER A 24 9.81 -45.17 15.36
C SER A 24 10.45 -44.46 14.16
N GLN A 25 11.10 -45.23 13.28
CA GLN A 25 11.74 -44.66 12.08
C GLN A 25 10.72 -43.92 11.19
N GLU A 26 9.48 -44.42 11.12
CA GLU A 26 8.40 -43.81 10.34
C GLU A 26 7.98 -42.46 10.93
N GLU A 27 7.84 -42.36 12.25
CA GLU A 27 7.49 -41.11 12.94
C GLU A 27 8.60 -40.07 12.81
N TYR A 28 9.86 -40.50 12.89
CA TYR A 28 11.02 -39.64 12.69
C TYR A 28 11.05 -39.04 11.29
N GLU A 29 10.88 -39.86 10.25
CA GLU A 29 10.88 -39.38 8.87
C GLU A 29 9.65 -38.53 8.55
N PHE A 30 8.49 -38.89 9.10
CA PHE A 30 7.27 -38.07 8.98
C PHE A 30 7.48 -36.66 9.57
N LEU A 31 8.00 -36.59 10.80
CA LEU A 31 8.23 -35.33 11.50
C LEU A 31 9.26 -34.47 10.75
N LYS A 32 10.34 -35.09 10.26
CA LYS A 32 11.37 -34.41 9.48
C LYS A 32 10.81 -33.83 8.17
N ARG A 33 9.94 -34.58 7.49
CA ARG A 33 9.27 -34.09 6.27
C ARG A 33 8.36 -32.91 6.56
N GLU A 34 7.55 -32.99 7.60
CA GLU A 34 6.64 -31.90 8.00
C GLU A 34 7.41 -30.61 8.35
N PHE A 35 8.48 -30.72 9.14
CA PHE A 35 9.35 -29.57 9.42
C PHE A 35 9.97 -28.99 8.15
N SER A 36 10.39 -29.84 7.20
CA SER A 36 10.94 -29.37 5.92
C SER A 36 9.89 -28.58 5.13
N GLU A 37 8.66 -29.09 5.03
CA GLU A 37 7.59 -28.41 4.32
C GLU A 37 7.21 -27.08 4.98
N GLN A 38 7.11 -27.04 6.32
CA GLN A 38 6.84 -25.80 7.03
C GLN A 38 7.96 -24.76 6.86
N THR A 39 9.22 -25.22 6.86
CA THR A 39 10.37 -24.34 6.61
C THR A 39 10.33 -23.77 5.20
N LYS A 40 10.09 -24.60 4.17
CA LYS A 40 9.93 -24.16 2.78
C LYS A 40 8.80 -23.15 2.63
N LEU A 41 7.65 -23.38 3.29
CA LEU A 41 6.52 -22.45 3.26
C LEU A 41 6.86 -21.11 3.93
N ALA A 42 7.59 -21.13 5.04
CA ALA A 42 8.05 -19.91 5.71
C ALA A 42 9.03 -19.13 4.84
N GLU A 43 10.03 -19.80 4.26
CA GLU A 43 10.99 -19.21 3.32
C GLU A 43 10.28 -18.63 2.09
N TRP A 44 9.33 -19.36 1.51
CA TRP A 44 8.53 -18.90 0.38
C TRP A 44 7.76 -17.63 0.74
N ARG A 45 7.09 -17.58 1.90
CA ARG A 45 6.38 -16.37 2.35
C ARG A 45 7.31 -15.17 2.49
N ILE A 46 8.49 -15.36 3.09
CA ILE A 46 9.49 -14.31 3.20
C ILE A 46 9.93 -13.84 1.81
N SER A 47 10.15 -14.76 0.87
CA SER A 47 10.56 -14.42 -0.50
C SER A 47 9.49 -13.61 -1.24
N VAL A 48 8.22 -13.98 -1.11
CA VAL A 48 7.10 -13.26 -1.72
C VAL A 48 6.98 -11.85 -1.13
N SER A 49 7.04 -11.71 0.20
CA SER A 49 6.98 -10.40 0.86
C SER A 49 8.19 -9.52 0.52
N LEU A 50 9.38 -10.09 0.36
CA LEU A 50 10.57 -9.35 -0.10
C LEU A 50 10.41 -8.88 -1.54
N GLU A 51 9.84 -9.71 -2.42
CA GLU A 51 9.59 -9.36 -3.81
C GLU A 51 8.52 -8.26 -3.92
N GLU A 52 7.42 -8.35 -3.18
CA GLU A 52 6.40 -7.31 -3.11
C GLU A 52 6.99 -5.98 -2.61
N LYS A 53 7.82 -6.03 -1.57
CA LYS A 53 8.55 -4.87 -1.06
C LYS A 53 9.47 -4.28 -2.13
N ARG A 54 10.24 -5.11 -2.84
CA ARG A 54 11.14 -4.69 -3.93
C ARG A 54 10.36 -4.02 -5.07
N VAL A 55 9.21 -4.58 -5.43
CA VAL A 55 8.32 -4.00 -6.45
C VAL A 55 7.79 -2.63 -6.00
N ALA A 56 7.35 -2.51 -4.74
CA ALA A 56 6.92 -1.23 -4.18
C ALA A 56 8.06 -0.18 -4.15
N GLU A 57 9.28 -0.59 -3.80
CA GLU A 57 10.47 0.28 -3.82
C GLU A 57 10.83 0.73 -5.24
N ASN A 58 10.81 -0.17 -6.22
CA ASN A 58 11.04 0.19 -7.63
C ASN A 58 9.99 1.16 -8.16
N ASN A 59 8.71 0.94 -7.80
CA ASN A 59 7.62 1.84 -8.17
C ASN A 59 7.80 3.21 -7.52
N ARG A 60 8.19 3.26 -6.24
CA ARG A 60 8.53 4.49 -5.52
C ARG A 60 9.68 5.24 -6.20
N ASP A 61 10.78 4.56 -6.52
CA ASP A 61 11.95 5.18 -7.15
C ASP A 61 11.66 5.64 -8.59
N SER A 62 10.88 4.86 -9.34
CA SER A 62 10.40 5.24 -10.68
C SER A 62 9.50 6.47 -10.63
N ALA A 63 8.56 6.51 -9.69
CA ALA A 63 7.70 7.68 -9.46
C ALA A 63 8.52 8.90 -9.05
N PHE A 64 9.50 8.74 -8.16
CA PHE A 64 10.39 9.81 -7.73
C PHE A 64 11.24 10.35 -8.88
N LYS A 65 11.78 9.48 -9.74
CA LYS A 65 12.52 9.89 -10.94
C LYS A 65 11.63 10.65 -11.94
N ARG A 66 10.37 10.22 -12.11
CA ARG A 66 9.40 10.95 -12.93
C ARG A 66 9.12 12.34 -12.37
N LEU A 67 8.96 12.46 -11.05
CA LEU A 67 8.80 13.76 -10.38
C LEU A 67 10.00 14.67 -10.60
N GLN A 68 11.23 14.15 -10.48
CA GLN A 68 12.44 14.93 -10.77
C GLN A 68 12.51 15.38 -12.23
N ASN A 69 12.10 14.54 -13.19
CA ASN A 69 12.07 14.91 -14.60
C ASN A 69 10.97 15.95 -14.92
N LEU A 70 9.83 15.88 -14.23
CA LEU A 70 8.77 16.88 -14.35
C LEU A 70 9.15 18.22 -13.73
N TYR A 71 10.11 18.24 -12.80
CA TYR A 71 10.63 19.44 -12.16
C TYR A 71 12.18 19.45 -12.17
N PRO A 72 12.82 19.68 -13.33
CA PRO A 72 14.27 19.71 -13.41
C PRO A 72 14.82 20.90 -12.61
N HIS A 73 15.58 20.61 -11.55
CA HIS A 73 16.32 21.63 -10.81
C HIS A 73 17.40 22.23 -11.72
N ASN A 74 17.17 23.44 -12.21
CA ASN A 74 18.11 24.14 -13.09
C ASN A 74 19.26 24.74 -12.25
N ASN A 75 20.37 24.00 -12.15
CA ASN A 75 21.66 24.54 -11.72
C ASN A 75 22.36 25.17 -12.93
N SER A 76 22.05 26.44 -13.22
CA SER A 76 22.83 27.25 -14.16
C SER A 76 23.17 28.59 -13.54
N SER A 77 24.47 28.81 -13.33
CA SER A 77 25.07 30.08 -12.95
C SER A 77 24.68 31.21 -13.91
N GLN A 78 23.76 32.08 -13.51
CA GLN A 78 23.49 33.36 -14.18
C GLN A 78 23.32 34.46 -13.14
N ARG A 79 23.91 35.62 -13.44
CA ARG A 79 24.10 36.77 -12.54
C ARG A 79 22.74 37.35 -12.15
N ASN A 80 22.39 37.27 -10.86
CA ASN A 80 21.08 37.61 -10.32
C ASN A 80 20.84 39.13 -10.23
N THR A 81 19.75 39.62 -10.84
CA THR A 81 19.14 40.91 -10.46
C THR A 81 18.14 40.68 -9.32
N LYS A 82 17.85 41.73 -8.53
CA LYS A 82 17.01 41.63 -7.32
C LYS A 82 15.55 41.27 -7.65
N GLU A 83 15.03 41.64 -8.82
CA GLU A 83 13.66 41.27 -9.22
C GLU A 83 13.50 39.76 -9.45
N ASP A 84 14.50 39.10 -10.04
CA ASP A 84 14.47 37.65 -10.29
C ASP A 84 14.49 36.84 -8.99
N ILE A 85 15.18 37.33 -7.94
CA ILE A 85 15.18 36.71 -6.61
C ILE A 85 13.79 36.78 -5.98
N ILE A 86 13.05 37.88 -6.16
CA ILE A 86 11.71 38.06 -5.56
C ILE A 86 10.65 37.22 -6.30
N ALA A 87 10.71 37.15 -7.63
CA ALA A 87 9.86 36.26 -8.42
C ALA A 87 10.17 34.78 -8.15
N SER A 88 11.45 34.43 -8.03
CA SER A 88 11.92 33.09 -7.67
C SER A 88 11.50 32.70 -6.24
N THR A 89 11.62 33.59 -5.25
CA THR A 89 11.23 33.28 -3.85
C THR A 89 9.73 33.12 -3.65
N ALA A 90 8.88 33.77 -4.45
CA ALA A 90 7.44 33.49 -4.49
C ALA A 90 7.13 32.11 -5.13
N GLN A 91 7.98 31.64 -6.05
CA GLN A 91 7.88 30.35 -6.74
C GLN A 91 8.65 29.19 -6.05
N ILE A 92 9.50 29.49 -5.06
CA ILE A 92 10.23 28.53 -4.20
C ILE A 92 9.33 27.94 -3.09
N LYS A 93 8.04 28.30 -3.04
CA LYS A 93 7.06 27.44 -2.37
C LYS A 93 6.73 26.30 -3.33
N GLY A 94 7.62 25.30 -3.42
CA GLY A 94 7.49 24.17 -4.34
C GLY A 94 6.06 23.62 -4.33
N ARG A 95 5.49 23.37 -5.52
CA ARG A 95 4.09 22.92 -5.65
C ARG A 95 3.85 21.76 -4.71
N MET A 96 2.97 21.95 -3.71
CA MET A 96 2.58 20.85 -2.82
C MET A 96 1.89 19.81 -3.67
N VAL A 97 2.41 18.58 -3.64
CA VAL A 97 1.81 17.43 -4.34
C VAL A 97 0.79 16.80 -3.40
N SER A 98 -0.46 16.69 -3.84
CA SER A 98 -1.53 16.05 -3.07
C SER A 98 -1.64 14.57 -3.42
N ILE A 99 -1.58 13.71 -2.40
CA ILE A 99 -1.65 12.25 -2.57
C ILE A 99 -2.78 11.69 -1.71
N LEU A 100 -3.65 10.89 -2.33
CA LEU A 100 -4.67 10.09 -1.66
C LEU A 100 -4.27 8.60 -1.71
N SER A 101 -4.16 7.97 -0.54
CA SER A 101 -3.89 6.53 -0.39
C SER A 101 -5.08 5.82 0.24
N ILE A 102 -5.49 4.70 -0.36
CA ILE A 102 -6.66 3.92 0.06
C ILE A 102 -6.24 2.49 0.38
N ASP A 103 -6.33 2.12 1.65
CA ASP A 103 -5.95 0.79 2.12
C ASP A 103 -6.92 -0.29 1.62
N GLY A 104 -6.38 -1.50 1.45
CA GLY A 104 -7.17 -2.69 1.20
C GLY A 104 -7.92 -3.16 2.45
N GLY A 105 -9.06 -3.82 2.26
CA GLY A 105 -9.86 -4.30 3.40
C GLY A 105 -10.93 -5.34 3.05
N GLY A 106 -10.95 -5.87 1.83
CA GLY A 106 -12.02 -6.76 1.36
C GLY A 106 -13.38 -6.05 1.47
N SER A 107 -14.34 -6.69 2.16
CA SER A 107 -15.66 -6.11 2.44
C SER A 107 -15.61 -4.84 3.31
N LYS A 108 -14.52 -4.61 4.06
CA LYS A 108 -14.33 -3.39 4.84
C LYS A 108 -14.05 -2.16 3.97
N GLY A 109 -13.94 -2.31 2.65
CA GLY A 109 -13.84 -1.20 1.70
C GLY A 109 -15.02 -0.22 1.75
N ILE A 110 -16.15 -0.61 2.35
CA ILE A 110 -17.27 0.29 2.63
C ILE A 110 -16.88 1.45 3.57
N ILE A 111 -15.93 1.23 4.49
CA ILE A 111 -15.47 2.26 5.44
C ILE A 111 -14.76 3.40 4.70
N PRO A 112 -13.66 3.17 3.93
CA PRO A 112 -13.07 4.23 3.12
C PRO A 112 -14.04 4.74 2.06
N GLY A 113 -14.90 3.89 1.49
CA GLY A 113 -15.95 4.33 0.54
C GLY A 113 -16.86 5.41 1.12
N ARG A 114 -17.33 5.25 2.37
CA ARG A 114 -18.19 6.25 3.03
C ARG A 114 -17.43 7.53 3.41
N ILE A 115 -16.15 7.41 3.76
CA ILE A 115 -15.29 8.58 4.01
C ILE A 115 -15.11 9.39 2.72
N LEU A 116 -14.85 8.71 1.59
CA LEU A 116 -14.66 9.33 0.29
C LEU A 116 -15.94 9.99 -0.21
N ASP A 117 -17.11 9.37 -0.01
CA ASP A 117 -18.41 9.97 -0.30
C ASP A 117 -18.60 11.30 0.46
N ASN A 118 -18.34 11.31 1.77
CA ASN A 118 -18.44 12.55 2.56
C ASN A 118 -17.39 13.59 2.15
N LEU A 119 -16.18 13.17 1.82
CA LEU A 119 -15.13 14.06 1.32
C LEU A 119 -15.55 14.73 0.02
N GLU A 120 -16.01 13.95 -0.97
CA GLU A 120 -16.46 14.49 -2.25
C GLU A 120 -17.66 15.42 -2.10
N TYR A 121 -18.62 15.07 -1.23
CA TYR A 121 -19.73 15.94 -0.88
C TYR A 121 -19.26 17.30 -0.34
N LYS A 122 -18.29 17.32 0.58
CA LYS A 122 -17.74 18.58 1.11
C LYS A 122 -16.99 19.40 0.05
N LEU A 123 -16.28 18.74 -0.86
CA LEU A 123 -15.63 19.41 -1.99
C LEU A 123 -16.68 20.04 -2.93
N GLN A 124 -17.80 19.35 -3.13
CA GLN A 124 -18.92 19.88 -3.92
C GLN A 124 -19.65 21.05 -3.24
N ASP A 125 -19.76 21.05 -1.92
CA ASP A 125 -20.29 22.19 -1.16
C ASP A 125 -19.40 23.44 -1.31
N LEU A 126 -18.09 23.26 -1.50
CA LEU A 126 -17.12 24.35 -1.65
C LEU A 126 -17.02 24.85 -3.09
N ASP A 127 -16.85 23.95 -4.06
CA ASP A 127 -16.46 24.29 -5.44
C ASP A 127 -17.54 23.91 -6.48
N GLY A 128 -18.67 23.38 -6.04
CA GLY A 128 -19.85 23.08 -6.85
C GLY A 128 -20.06 21.60 -7.18
N PRO A 129 -21.24 21.24 -7.69
CA PRO A 129 -21.70 19.83 -7.80
C PRO A 129 -20.86 18.96 -8.75
N ASN A 130 -20.04 19.58 -9.61
CA ASN A 130 -19.19 18.88 -10.56
C ASN A 130 -17.81 18.53 -10.00
N ALA A 131 -17.45 19.04 -8.82
CA ALA A 131 -16.21 18.70 -8.14
C ALA A 131 -16.12 17.19 -7.90
N ARG A 132 -14.95 16.61 -8.20
CA ARG A 132 -14.62 15.20 -7.99
C ARG A 132 -13.31 15.10 -7.25
N ILE A 133 -13.13 14.02 -6.49
CA ILE A 133 -11.88 13.76 -5.75
C ILE A 133 -10.64 13.85 -6.68
N ALA A 134 -10.74 13.35 -7.92
CA ALA A 134 -9.64 13.38 -8.88
C ALA A 134 -9.23 14.79 -9.34
N ASP A 135 -10.05 15.82 -9.13
CA ASP A 135 -9.68 17.21 -9.44
C ASP A 135 -8.68 17.79 -8.40
N TYR A 136 -8.61 17.21 -7.20
CA TYR A 136 -7.84 17.77 -6.06
C TYR A 136 -6.57 16.99 -5.73
N PHE A 137 -6.45 15.74 -6.20
CA PHE A 137 -5.33 14.87 -5.91
C PHE A 137 -4.50 14.63 -7.16
N ASP A 138 -3.22 15.00 -7.10
CA ASP A 138 -2.26 14.72 -8.17
C ASP A 138 -2.01 13.21 -8.34
N VAL A 139 -2.11 12.46 -7.25
CA VAL A 139 -1.96 11.00 -7.23
C VAL A 139 -3.02 10.36 -6.35
N ILE A 140 -3.71 9.35 -6.88
CA ILE A 140 -4.58 8.45 -6.12
C ILE A 140 -4.02 7.04 -6.25
N ALA A 141 -3.81 6.38 -5.12
CA ALA A 141 -3.29 5.02 -5.05
C ALA A 141 -4.11 4.18 -4.07
N GLY A 142 -4.19 2.89 -4.32
CA GLY A 142 -4.78 1.95 -3.38
C GLY A 142 -4.47 0.50 -3.71
N THR A 143 -4.64 -0.37 -2.71
CA THR A 143 -4.23 -1.77 -2.78
C THR A 143 -5.46 -2.67 -2.58
N SER A 144 -5.56 -3.78 -3.33
CA SER A 144 -6.73 -4.69 -3.28
C SER A 144 -8.05 -3.93 -3.52
N THR A 145 -9.04 -3.99 -2.62
CA THR A 145 -10.28 -3.21 -2.71
C THR A 145 -10.01 -1.71 -2.87
N GLY A 146 -8.99 -1.17 -2.21
CA GLY A 146 -8.60 0.24 -2.37
C GLY A 146 -8.12 0.57 -3.79
N GLY A 147 -7.54 -0.40 -4.49
CA GLY A 147 -7.15 -0.28 -5.90
C GLY A 147 -8.35 -0.27 -6.85
N LEU A 148 -9.38 -1.08 -6.57
CA LEU A 148 -10.66 -1.00 -7.30
C LEU A 148 -11.35 0.34 -7.08
N ILE A 149 -11.38 0.83 -5.83
CA ILE A 149 -11.91 2.16 -5.49
C ILE A 149 -11.14 3.24 -6.24
N THR A 150 -9.81 3.16 -6.26
CA THR A 150 -8.94 4.07 -7.02
C THR A 150 -9.29 4.07 -8.50
N ALA A 151 -9.47 2.89 -9.10
CA ALA A 151 -9.85 2.77 -10.50
C ALA A 151 -11.21 3.41 -10.79
N MET A 152 -12.21 3.24 -9.90
CA MET A 152 -13.51 3.90 -10.04
C MET A 152 -13.40 5.44 -10.01
N LEU A 153 -12.58 5.98 -9.11
CA LEU A 153 -12.36 7.42 -8.97
C LEU A 153 -11.54 8.05 -10.11
N ALA A 154 -10.68 7.27 -10.77
CA ALA A 154 -9.75 7.78 -11.79
C ALA A 154 -10.13 7.39 -13.23
N ALA A 155 -11.02 6.42 -13.43
CA ALA A 155 -11.43 5.99 -14.76
C ALA A 155 -12.11 7.14 -15.52
N PRO A 156 -11.65 7.50 -16.72
CA PRO A 156 -12.25 8.58 -17.49
C PRO A 156 -13.58 8.14 -18.11
N GLY A 157 -14.59 8.98 -17.96
CA GLY A 157 -15.85 8.92 -18.69
C GLY A 157 -15.75 9.56 -20.08
N LYS A 158 -16.88 9.66 -20.78
CA LYS A 158 -16.94 10.22 -22.15
C LYS A 158 -16.54 11.69 -22.23
N ASP A 159 -16.65 12.42 -21.13
CA ASP A 159 -16.29 13.81 -20.95
C ASP A 159 -14.88 14.01 -20.36
N ASN A 160 -14.07 12.94 -20.31
CA ASN A 160 -12.76 12.89 -19.63
C ASN A 160 -12.82 13.24 -18.13
N ARG A 161 -13.99 13.18 -17.49
CA ARG A 161 -14.14 13.30 -16.03
C ARG A 161 -14.26 11.93 -15.38
N PRO A 162 -14.04 11.80 -14.06
CA PRO A 162 -14.25 10.54 -13.34
C PRO A 162 -15.61 9.91 -13.63
N LEU A 163 -15.59 8.67 -14.12
CA LEU A 163 -16.78 7.92 -14.52
C LEU A 163 -17.71 7.66 -13.33
N PHE A 164 -17.15 7.47 -12.13
CA PHE A 164 -17.91 7.17 -10.93
C PHE A 164 -17.74 8.29 -9.89
N PRO A 165 -18.84 8.88 -9.38
CA PRO A 165 -18.79 9.71 -8.18
C PRO A 165 -18.53 8.85 -6.95
N ALA A 166 -17.97 9.44 -5.90
CA ALA A 166 -17.57 8.72 -4.70
C ALA A 166 -18.76 8.02 -3.99
N LYS A 167 -19.96 8.62 -4.05
CA LYS A 167 -21.19 8.01 -3.53
C LYS A 167 -21.54 6.64 -4.14
N ASN A 168 -21.06 6.34 -5.36
CA ASN A 168 -21.31 5.07 -6.02
C ASN A 168 -20.33 3.98 -5.56
N ILE A 169 -19.29 4.32 -4.79
CA ILE A 169 -18.30 3.36 -4.31
C ILE A 169 -18.93 2.37 -3.33
N THR A 170 -19.92 2.76 -2.52
CA THR A 170 -20.49 1.86 -1.49
C THR A 170 -21.65 0.99 -2.00
N SER A 171 -21.95 1.03 -3.31
CA SER A 171 -23.15 0.42 -3.90
C SER A 171 -22.93 -0.96 -4.53
N PHE A 172 -21.86 -1.67 -4.14
CA PHE A 172 -21.50 -3.01 -4.65
C PHE A 172 -21.89 -4.13 -3.69
#